data_AF-A0A534HY19-F1
#
_entry.id   AF-A0A534HY19-F1
#
_cell.length_a   1.000
_cell.length_b   1.000
_cell.length_c   1.000
_cell.angle_alpha   90.00
_cell.angle_beta   90.00
_cell.angle_gamma   90.00
#
_symmetry.space_group_name_H-M   'P 1'
#
loop_
_entity.id
_entity.type
_entity.pdbx_description
1 polymer ?
#
loop_
_entity_poly.entity_id
_entity_poly.type
_entity_poly.pdbx_seq_one_letter_code
_entity_poly.pdbx_strand_id
1 'polypeptide(L)'
;MGHRHARLGEVPEGRRDLGCDPLSLRSLRHAASREGGGRNEMTFCLNRRRACVAALIAWLCAVTAGSVRVTAQDVGTEAQRNAGKALYLTNCSQCHGDKGDGQGYATVHLLPQPRNFTTGKFKVRTTPNGALPIHQDIVNVIRRGMPYTSMPAWPTLSDQQVSDLAYYITTFSADFSSKESVPKPVDLPSAPSMTTATVEMGKKLYVDNGCVKCHGTLGRADGPSSPTLTDELNRPIRPADLSQPWTFRGGPTREDIFRTMSTGFNGTPMPSFADALTPEQRWAITDFIVSLSGTDGPAYTNLVIAKYSPDAIDLAQGTKMFAAAPVARFPIIGQITEPVREFHPPVTNVLVQAIYDSDNMALLVRWHDRTAEKTGKNGPALVVPPEEEEQEGGAPAGAGGATAGGSPSNPFGDAEVTPGAAAPQNPFAEAEPTPAAAASEFSDAVAVQIPSQALTSARKPYFIFGDSQNSVDLWFFDLARTDPLQFLGKGSADVTPNDTGDITGVASYDQGEWSVIFKRPLRAASGAPFTPGEFVPIAFSVWDGLSRERGSRRGLTVWESVYMEPEVVPSAFGPMLRIAIILLAIELAIIGWVRRRYGSRDRTELGGEPMHPSATRA
;
A
#
# COMPACT_ATOMS: atom_id res chain seq x y z
N MET A 1 31.29 39.85 -3.66
CA MET A 1 32.43 39.24 -4.38
C MET A 1 32.43 37.75 -4.09
N GLY A 2 32.25 36.90 -5.12
CA GLY A 2 32.66 35.49 -5.10
C GLY A 2 31.66 34.42 -4.64
N HIS A 3 30.48 34.32 -5.26
CA HIS A 3 29.68 33.08 -5.25
C HIS A 3 30.34 32.02 -6.16
N ARG A 4 30.51 30.78 -5.69
CA ARG A 4 30.69 29.60 -6.55
C ARG A 4 29.61 28.57 -6.26
N HIS A 5 28.75 28.40 -7.26
CA HIS A 5 27.86 27.26 -7.44
C HIS A 5 28.67 25.98 -7.67
N ALA A 6 28.29 24.87 -7.03
CA ALA A 6 28.68 23.54 -7.44
C ALA A 6 27.48 22.85 -8.13
N ARG A 7 27.75 22.28 -9.31
CA ARG A 7 26.80 21.68 -10.25
C ARG A 7 26.48 20.22 -9.88
N LEU A 8 25.35 19.75 -10.43
CA LEU A 8 24.96 18.35 -10.56
C LEU A 8 26.03 17.48 -11.27
N GLY A 9 26.09 16.21 -10.87
CA GLY A 9 26.33 15.07 -11.78
C GLY A 9 27.78 14.62 -11.91
N GLU A 10 28.16 13.59 -11.16
CA GLU A 10 29.23 12.66 -11.51
C GLU A 10 28.89 11.25 -10.99
N VAL A 11 28.84 10.29 -11.92
CA VAL A 11 28.68 8.85 -11.70
C VAL A 11 30.07 8.26 -11.54
N PRO A 12 30.38 7.47 -10.49
CA PRO A 12 31.58 6.67 -10.49
C PRO A 12 31.29 5.31 -11.14
N GLU A 13 31.86 5.08 -12.32
CA GLU A 13 31.99 3.74 -12.90
C GLU A 13 32.87 2.85 -12.00
N GLY A 14 32.34 1.69 -11.65
CA GLY A 14 33.07 0.64 -10.94
C GLY A 14 32.38 -0.70 -11.11
N ARG A 15 32.46 -1.29 -12.30
CA ARG A 15 32.07 -2.69 -12.54
C ARG A 15 32.89 -3.62 -11.63
N ARG A 16 32.24 -4.40 -10.76
CA ARG A 16 32.68 -5.76 -10.40
C ARG A 16 31.48 -6.67 -10.19
N ASP A 17 31.68 -7.86 -10.71
CA ASP A 17 30.79 -8.98 -11.01
C ASP A 17 29.83 -9.48 -9.92
N LEU A 18 28.75 -10.05 -10.46
CA LEU A 18 27.71 -10.87 -9.86
C LEU A 18 28.27 -12.20 -9.30
N GLY A 19 27.77 -12.57 -8.13
CA GLY A 19 27.51 -13.97 -7.75
C GLY A 19 28.70 -14.79 -7.29
N CYS A 20 28.73 -15.11 -5.99
CA CYS A 20 28.83 -16.46 -5.41
C CYS A 20 29.23 -16.30 -3.93
N ASP A 21 28.37 -16.74 -3.00
CA ASP A 21 28.85 -17.41 -1.80
C ASP A 21 27.75 -18.32 -1.21
N PRO A 22 28.12 -19.49 -0.64
CA PRO A 22 27.25 -20.64 -0.56
C PRO A 22 26.60 -20.84 0.82
N LEU A 23 25.39 -21.39 0.78
CA LEU A 23 24.60 -21.87 1.92
C LEU A 23 25.35 -22.95 2.71
N SER A 24 25.44 -22.80 4.04
CA SER A 24 25.94 -23.86 4.93
C SER A 24 24.78 -24.67 5.53
N LEU A 25 24.65 -25.94 5.12
CA LEU A 25 23.84 -26.95 5.79
C LEU A 25 24.70 -27.64 6.85
N ARG A 26 24.29 -27.63 8.13
CA ARG A 26 24.87 -28.52 9.17
C ARG A 26 23.92 -29.67 9.46
N SER A 27 24.32 -30.85 9.00
CA SER A 27 23.78 -32.15 9.37
C SER A 27 24.37 -32.63 10.70
N LEU A 28 23.49 -33.18 11.54
CA LEU A 28 23.78 -34.05 12.68
C LEU A 28 24.73 -35.21 12.31
N ARG A 29 25.65 -35.56 13.23
CA ARG A 29 26.06 -36.96 13.50
C ARG A 29 26.52 -37.12 14.97
N HIS A 30 25.95 -38.14 15.61
CA HIS A 30 26.42 -38.77 16.85
C HIS A 30 27.66 -39.66 16.60
N ALA A 31 28.49 -39.80 17.64
CA ALA A 31 29.03 -41.05 18.22
C ALA A 31 30.35 -40.74 18.96
N ALA A 32 30.39 -40.98 20.29
CA ALA A 32 31.21 -42.00 20.98
C ALA A 32 32.74 -41.74 20.92
N SER A 33 33.60 -42.01 21.90
CA SER A 33 33.59 -42.50 23.29
C SER A 33 35.09 -42.68 23.61
N ARG A 34 35.58 -42.35 24.81
CA ARG A 34 36.57 -43.17 25.55
C ARG A 34 36.99 -42.56 26.89
N GLU A 35 37.15 -43.47 27.83
CA GLU A 35 37.37 -43.34 29.27
C GLU A 35 38.84 -43.17 29.67
N GLY A 36 39.02 -42.82 30.96
CA GLY A 36 40.19 -43.16 31.79
C GLY A 36 40.79 -41.92 32.46
N GLY A 37 40.99 -41.79 33.77
CA GLY A 37 40.85 -42.68 34.93
C GLY A 37 41.81 -42.21 36.05
N GLY A 38 41.43 -42.41 37.33
CA GLY A 38 42.32 -42.37 38.53
C GLY A 38 42.24 -41.08 39.39
N ARG A 39 41.53 -41.06 40.54
CA ARG A 39 41.86 -41.53 41.92
C ARG A 39 42.95 -40.74 42.67
N ASN A 40 42.58 -40.02 43.75
CA ASN A 40 42.95 -40.36 45.13
C ASN A 40 42.27 -39.52 46.23
N GLU A 41 41.89 -40.22 47.31
CA GLU A 41 41.88 -39.85 48.76
C GLU A 41 40.80 -38.95 49.40
N MET A 42 39.73 -39.62 49.89
CA MET A 42 39.32 -39.79 51.32
C MET A 42 40.25 -39.20 52.40
N THR A 43 39.87 -38.61 53.56
CA THR A 43 38.67 -38.56 54.43
C THR A 43 38.98 -37.59 55.59
N PHE A 44 38.08 -36.70 56.04
CA PHE A 44 37.82 -36.43 57.48
C PHE A 44 36.68 -35.41 57.73
N CYS A 45 36.07 -35.53 58.92
CA CYS A 45 35.23 -34.55 59.63
C CYS A 45 33.70 -34.55 59.41
N LEU A 46 33.03 -35.49 60.09
CA LEU A 46 31.74 -35.23 60.75
C LEU A 46 31.93 -34.14 61.83
N ASN A 47 31.52 -32.89 61.58
CA ASN A 47 31.00 -32.01 62.65
C ASN A 47 30.31 -30.71 62.16
N ARG A 48 29.41 -30.77 61.17
CA ARG A 48 28.84 -29.56 60.54
C ARG A 48 27.31 -29.45 60.53
N ARG A 49 26.63 -30.03 61.54
CA ARG A 49 25.15 -30.03 61.61
C ARG A 49 24.50 -28.98 62.52
N ARG A 50 25.27 -28.11 63.20
CA ARG A 50 24.68 -27.05 64.07
C ARG A 50 24.81 -25.62 63.56
N ALA A 51 25.57 -25.38 62.49
CA ALA A 51 25.76 -24.04 61.93
C ALA A 51 24.77 -23.66 60.80
N CYS A 52 24.05 -24.64 60.22
CA CYS A 52 23.18 -24.37 59.06
C CYS A 52 21.78 -23.85 59.42
N VAL A 53 21.31 -24.03 60.66
CA VAL A 53 19.93 -23.64 61.03
C VAL A 53 19.82 -22.15 61.39
N ALA A 54 20.87 -21.55 61.97
CA ALA A 54 20.87 -20.12 62.30
C ALA A 54 21.00 -19.21 61.06
N ALA A 55 21.70 -19.66 60.01
CA ALA A 55 21.82 -18.92 58.76
C ALA A 55 20.53 -18.93 57.92
N LEU A 56 19.69 -19.97 58.05
CA LEU A 56 18.42 -20.08 57.34
C LEU A 56 17.33 -19.16 57.91
N ILE A 57 17.33 -18.89 59.23
CA ILE A 57 16.34 -17.99 59.86
C ILE A 57 16.69 -16.51 59.60
N ALA A 58 17.97 -16.15 59.55
CA ALA A 58 18.41 -14.81 59.19
C ALA A 58 18.14 -14.47 57.71
N TRP A 59 18.15 -15.48 56.82
CA TRP A 59 17.81 -15.30 55.41
C TRP A 59 16.29 -15.21 55.19
N LEU A 60 15.48 -15.91 55.99
CA LEU A 60 14.02 -15.86 55.90
C LEU A 60 13.42 -14.52 56.36
N CYS A 61 14.04 -13.84 57.34
CA CYS A 61 13.57 -12.53 57.82
C CYS A 61 13.99 -11.35 56.94
N ALA A 62 14.92 -11.53 55.99
CA ALA A 62 15.33 -10.48 55.05
C ALA A 62 14.46 -10.42 53.77
N VAL A 63 13.57 -11.40 53.56
CA VAL A 63 12.73 -11.50 52.35
C VAL A 63 11.37 -10.83 52.51
N THR A 64 10.95 -10.45 53.72
CA THR A 64 9.60 -9.88 53.96
C THR A 64 9.54 -8.35 54.04
N ALA A 65 10.63 -7.63 53.74
CA ALA A 65 10.64 -6.16 53.67
C ALA A 65 11.26 -5.62 52.37
N GLY A 66 11.16 -6.37 51.27
CA GLY A 66 11.35 -5.85 49.93
C GLY A 66 10.25 -4.85 49.62
N SER A 67 10.44 -3.60 50.03
CA SER A 67 9.65 -2.48 49.53
C SER A 67 9.76 -2.53 48.00
N VAL A 68 8.66 -2.79 47.31
CA VAL A 68 8.59 -2.64 45.85
C VAL A 68 8.91 -1.18 45.58
N ARG A 69 10.18 -0.88 45.27
CA ARG A 69 10.55 0.41 44.72
C ARG A 69 9.90 0.45 43.36
N VAL A 70 8.79 1.18 43.26
CA VAL A 70 8.26 1.64 41.98
C VAL A 70 9.41 2.40 41.33
N THR A 71 10.09 1.75 40.38
CA THR A 71 11.16 2.38 39.62
C THR A 71 10.50 3.50 38.82
N ALA A 72 10.89 4.74 39.11
CA ALA A 72 10.49 5.89 38.30
C ALA A 72 10.84 5.61 36.83
N GLN A 73 10.01 6.11 35.91
CA GLN A 73 10.26 5.98 34.48
C GLN A 73 11.65 6.52 34.15
N ASP A 74 12.42 5.78 33.34
CA ASP A 74 13.71 6.26 32.86
C ASP A 74 13.49 7.42 31.88
N VAL A 75 13.80 8.63 32.33
CA VAL A 75 13.71 9.88 31.56
C VAL A 75 15.10 10.43 31.21
N GLY A 76 16.14 9.60 31.37
CA GLY A 76 17.52 9.93 31.05
C GLY A 76 18.16 10.97 31.98
N THR A 77 19.44 11.23 31.75
CA THR A 77 20.19 12.30 32.43
C THR A 77 19.97 13.66 31.76
N GLU A 78 20.28 14.74 32.46
CA GLU A 78 20.22 16.10 31.89
C GLU A 78 21.14 16.26 30.67
N ALA A 79 22.33 15.65 30.71
CA ALA A 79 23.27 15.66 29.58
C ALA A 79 22.68 15.01 28.33
N GLN A 80 22.02 13.86 28.47
CA GLN A 80 21.35 13.17 27.36
C GLN A 80 20.20 14.00 26.79
N ARG A 81 19.38 14.60 27.66
CA ARG A 81 18.29 15.48 27.20
C ARG A 81 18.80 16.74 26.49
N ASN A 82 19.92 17.31 26.95
CA ASN A 82 20.55 18.45 26.28
C ASN A 82 21.14 18.08 24.92
N ALA A 83 21.76 16.89 24.79
CA ALA A 83 22.20 16.36 23.51
C ALA A 83 21.01 16.12 22.55
N GLY A 84 19.93 15.51 23.06
CA GLY A 84 18.69 15.29 22.33
C GLY A 84 18.01 16.59 21.89
N LYS A 85 18.05 17.64 22.72
CA LYS A 85 17.52 18.97 22.39
C LYS A 85 18.17 19.57 21.15
N ALA A 86 19.50 19.48 21.05
CA ALA A 86 20.22 19.99 19.89
C ALA A 86 19.80 19.27 18.59
N LEU A 87 19.62 17.95 18.67
CA LEU A 87 19.12 17.14 17.55
C LEU A 87 17.67 17.51 17.19
N TYR A 88 16.81 17.70 18.19
CA TYR A 88 15.40 18.04 18.00
C TYR A 88 15.22 19.38 17.29
N LEU A 89 15.93 20.42 17.73
CA LEU A 89 15.86 21.75 17.12
C LEU A 89 16.37 21.76 15.67
N THR A 90 17.29 20.86 15.34
CA THR A 90 17.84 20.74 13.99
C THR A 90 16.88 19.98 13.06
N ASN A 91 16.29 18.89 13.56
CA ASN A 91 15.67 17.86 12.72
C ASN A 91 14.15 17.70 12.89
N CYS A 92 13.59 18.14 14.02
CA CYS A 92 12.21 17.80 14.41
C CYS A 92 11.32 19.03 14.63
N SER A 93 11.86 20.15 15.10
CA SER A 93 11.05 21.30 15.52
C SER A 93 10.34 22.02 14.37
N GLN A 94 10.83 21.90 13.14
CA GLN A 94 10.18 22.44 11.94
C GLN A 94 8.77 21.86 11.74
N CYS A 95 8.56 20.61 12.15
CA CYS A 95 7.25 19.94 12.09
C CYS A 95 6.58 19.92 13.46
N HIS A 96 7.29 19.49 14.51
CA HIS A 96 6.70 19.28 15.84
C HIS A 96 6.65 20.53 16.74
N GLY A 97 7.17 21.66 16.27
CA GLY A 97 7.27 22.91 17.02
C GLY A 97 8.41 22.91 18.04
N ASP A 98 8.97 24.08 18.33
CA ASP A 98 10.06 24.23 19.33
C ASP A 98 9.61 23.81 20.74
N LYS A 99 8.30 23.90 21.02
CA LYS A 99 7.66 23.51 22.29
C LYS A 99 7.11 22.08 22.27
N GLY A 100 7.27 21.34 21.17
CA GLY A 100 6.70 20.00 21.02
C GLY A 100 5.16 19.98 20.96
N ASP A 101 4.52 21.10 20.66
CA ASP A 101 3.06 21.28 20.60
C ASP A 101 2.45 20.84 19.26
N GLY A 102 3.28 20.38 18.31
CA GLY A 102 2.84 20.00 16.97
C GLY A 102 2.47 21.20 16.11
N GLN A 103 2.92 22.41 16.46
CA GLN A 103 2.65 23.66 15.74
C GLN A 103 3.92 24.22 15.06
N GLY A 104 4.76 23.33 14.51
CA GLY A 104 5.92 23.76 13.72
C GLY A 104 5.50 24.46 12.43
N TYR A 105 6.37 25.27 11.84
CA TYR A 105 6.09 26.03 10.60
C TYR A 105 5.54 25.16 9.46
N ALA A 106 5.99 23.90 9.35
CA ALA A 106 5.53 22.99 8.30
C ALA A 106 4.09 22.48 8.51
N THR A 107 3.54 22.54 9.73
CA THR A 107 2.28 21.88 10.14
C THR A 107 1.10 22.16 9.23
N VAL A 108 0.97 23.40 8.75
CA VAL A 108 -0.13 23.84 7.88
C VAL A 108 -0.15 23.13 6.52
N HIS A 109 0.93 22.45 6.14
CA HIS A 109 1.06 21.71 4.88
C HIS A 109 1.10 20.19 5.05
N LEU A 110 0.93 19.67 6.28
CA LEU A 110 1.09 18.24 6.57
C LEU A 110 -0.24 17.61 6.99
N LEU A 111 -0.65 16.56 6.27
CA LEU A 111 -1.79 15.73 6.60
C LEU A 111 -1.35 14.26 6.61
N PRO A 112 -1.42 13.53 7.74
CA PRO A 112 -1.86 13.98 9.06
C PRO A 112 -0.90 15.00 9.69
N GLN A 113 -1.44 15.88 10.53
CA GLN A 113 -0.62 16.85 11.26
C GLN A 113 0.40 16.16 12.20
N PRO A 114 1.57 16.80 12.46
CA PRO A 114 2.56 16.32 13.40
C PRO A 114 2.01 16.07 14.80
N ARG A 115 2.63 15.15 15.52
CA ARG A 115 2.23 14.82 16.90
C ARG A 115 2.54 15.97 17.85
N ASN A 116 1.53 16.39 18.60
CA ASN A 116 1.68 17.19 19.81
C ASN A 116 2.13 16.30 21.00
N PHE A 117 3.39 16.44 21.40
CA PHE A 117 4.03 15.70 22.49
C PHE A 117 3.61 16.20 23.88
N THR A 118 3.15 17.45 24.01
CA THR A 118 2.73 18.03 25.31
C THR A 118 1.55 17.30 25.93
N THR A 119 0.76 16.60 25.11
CA THR A 119 -0.40 15.80 25.55
C THR A 119 -0.05 14.48 26.20
N GLY A 120 1.20 14.00 26.08
CA GLY A 120 1.59 12.65 26.52
C GLY A 120 0.95 11.51 25.72
N LYS A 121 0.15 11.79 24.67
CA LYS A 121 -0.59 10.78 23.91
C LYS A 121 0.18 10.31 22.67
N PHE A 122 0.71 9.09 22.73
CA PHE A 122 1.42 8.46 21.63
C PHE A 122 0.56 7.37 20.98
N LYS A 123 0.56 7.28 19.64
CA LYS A 123 -0.21 6.26 18.92
C LYS A 123 0.40 4.87 19.15
N VAL A 124 1.62 4.67 18.67
CA VAL A 124 2.31 3.38 18.66
C VAL A 124 3.03 3.15 19.97
N ARG A 125 2.62 2.13 20.73
CA ARG A 125 3.11 1.81 22.07
C ARG A 125 3.06 0.30 22.34
N THR A 126 3.85 -0.14 23.32
CA THR A 126 3.80 -1.48 23.94
C THR A 126 3.12 -1.47 25.31
N THR A 127 2.41 -0.39 25.65
CA THR A 127 1.76 -0.15 26.94
C THR A 127 0.23 -0.08 26.76
N PRO A 128 -0.58 -0.26 27.84
CA PRO A 128 -2.04 -0.26 27.76
C PRO A 128 -2.62 1.01 27.12
N ASN A 129 -3.84 0.93 26.59
CA ASN A 129 -4.54 2.10 26.06
C ASN A 129 -4.62 3.23 27.12
N GLY A 130 -4.37 4.46 26.72
CA GLY A 130 -4.28 5.62 27.61
C GLY A 130 -2.95 5.79 28.36
N ALA A 131 -2.11 4.76 28.47
CA ALA A 131 -0.81 4.86 29.14
C ALA A 131 0.27 5.54 28.28
N LEU A 132 1.30 6.08 28.94
CA LEU A 132 2.49 6.63 28.29
C LEU A 132 3.30 5.54 27.55
N PRO A 133 4.05 5.89 26.48
CA PRO A 133 5.03 4.99 25.88
C PRO A 133 6.19 4.71 26.87
N ILE A 134 6.83 3.55 26.71
CA ILE A 134 8.19 3.35 27.25
C ILE A 134 9.22 4.00 26.32
N HIS A 135 10.43 4.24 26.82
CA HIS A 135 11.53 4.83 26.05
C HIS A 135 11.77 4.13 24.70
N GLN A 136 11.76 2.79 24.72
CA GLN A 136 11.99 1.99 23.51
C GLN A 136 10.90 2.19 22.45
N ASP A 137 9.65 2.50 22.83
CA ASP A 137 8.59 2.79 21.85
C ASP A 137 8.92 4.06 21.06
N ILE A 138 9.39 5.11 21.74
CA ILE A 138 9.77 6.38 21.12
C ILE A 138 10.99 6.17 20.21
N VAL A 139 12.00 5.44 20.68
CA VAL A 139 13.18 5.06 19.88
C VAL A 139 12.77 4.32 18.61
N ASN A 140 11.89 3.33 18.72
CA ASN A 140 11.41 2.54 17.59
C ASN A 140 10.68 3.40 16.55
N VAL A 141 9.83 4.33 17.00
CA VAL A 141 9.11 5.25 16.10
C VAL A 141 10.07 6.21 15.40
N ILE A 142 11.08 6.76 16.08
CA ILE A 142 12.09 7.63 15.45
C ILE A 142 12.92 6.84 14.42
N ARG A 143 13.32 5.61 14.76
CA ARG A 143 14.10 4.74 13.86
C ARG A 143 13.35 4.41 12.59
N ARG A 144 12.09 4.00 12.73
CA ARG A 144 11.23 3.54 11.65
C ARG A 144 10.62 4.69 10.85
N GLY A 145 10.40 5.83 11.48
CA GLY A 145 9.43 6.82 11.01
C GLY A 145 7.99 6.35 11.16
N MET A 146 7.05 7.08 10.56
CA MET A 146 5.66 6.66 10.42
C MET A 146 5.30 6.60 8.93
N PRO A 147 5.21 5.39 8.33
CA PRO A 147 4.83 5.22 6.93
C PRO A 147 3.54 5.98 6.57
N TYR A 148 3.50 6.45 5.33
CA TYR A 148 2.35 7.18 4.78
C TYR A 148 1.99 8.47 5.56
N THR A 149 3.02 9.08 6.16
CA THR A 149 3.00 10.41 6.77
C THR A 149 4.31 11.11 6.44
N SER A 150 4.43 12.39 6.77
CA SER A 150 5.66 13.16 6.57
C SER A 150 6.74 12.93 7.64
N MET A 151 6.59 11.90 8.50
CA MET A 151 7.60 11.53 9.51
C MET A 151 8.57 10.47 8.95
N PRO A 152 9.76 10.87 8.47
CA PRO A 152 10.72 9.94 7.87
C PRO A 152 11.39 9.05 8.92
N ALA A 153 12.02 7.99 8.43
CA ALA A 153 12.99 7.23 9.21
C ALA A 153 14.29 8.05 9.39
N TRP A 154 14.97 7.85 10.52
CA TRP A 154 16.26 8.48 10.82
C TRP A 154 17.40 7.46 10.90
N PRO A 155 17.77 6.80 9.77
CA PRO A 155 18.83 5.79 9.75
C PRO A 155 20.23 6.39 9.93
N THR A 156 20.39 7.69 9.70
CA THR A 156 21.67 8.41 9.77
C THR A 156 22.10 8.75 11.20
N LEU A 157 21.16 8.76 12.16
CA LEU A 157 21.47 9.01 13.57
C LEU A 157 22.03 7.74 14.23
N SER A 158 22.99 7.88 15.16
CA SER A 158 23.47 6.74 15.96
C SER A 158 22.43 6.29 16.99
N ASP A 159 22.58 5.08 17.54
CA ASP A 159 21.64 4.56 18.56
C ASP A 159 21.60 5.46 19.80
N GLN A 160 22.76 6.00 20.20
CA GLN A 160 22.84 6.96 21.29
C GLN A 160 22.10 8.26 20.95
N GLN A 161 22.26 8.79 19.74
CA GLN A 161 21.59 10.03 19.33
C GLN A 161 20.06 9.87 19.30
N VAL A 162 19.55 8.74 18.81
CA VAL A 162 18.10 8.47 18.84
C VAL A 162 17.61 8.29 20.26
N SER A 163 18.36 7.61 21.12
CA SER A 163 18.04 7.47 22.54
C SER A 163 17.98 8.83 23.25
N ASP A 164 18.98 9.69 23.04
CA ASP A 164 19.03 11.04 23.61
C ASP A 164 17.85 11.90 23.13
N LEU A 165 17.50 11.81 21.85
CA LEU A 165 16.33 12.47 21.27
C LEU A 165 15.03 11.97 21.91
N ALA A 166 14.87 10.66 22.11
CA ALA A 166 13.72 10.09 22.78
C ALA A 166 13.59 10.59 24.22
N TYR A 167 14.69 10.69 24.98
CA TYR A 167 14.67 11.30 26.32
C TYR A 167 14.26 12.76 26.28
N TYR A 168 14.74 13.54 25.30
CA TYR A 168 14.32 14.93 25.17
C TYR A 168 12.82 15.06 24.87
N ILE A 169 12.24 14.20 24.03
CA ILE A 169 10.79 14.22 23.74
C ILE A 169 9.94 14.04 25.01
N THR A 170 10.40 13.23 25.96
CA THR A 170 9.67 13.03 27.24
C THR A 170 9.57 14.32 28.08
N THR A 171 10.42 15.33 27.83
CA THR A 171 10.37 16.60 28.58
C THR A 171 9.19 17.48 28.27
N PHE A 172 8.50 17.26 27.14
CA PHE A 172 7.39 18.10 26.71
C PHE A 172 6.10 17.85 27.50
N SER A 173 5.97 16.71 28.19
CA SER A 173 4.82 16.41 29.05
C SER A 173 5.27 16.13 30.47
N ALA A 174 4.61 16.78 31.43
CA ALA A 174 4.84 16.57 32.86
C ALA A 174 4.52 15.14 33.31
N ASP A 175 3.66 14.43 32.56
CA ASP A 175 3.21 13.07 32.92
C ASP A 175 4.37 12.08 32.98
N PHE A 176 5.40 12.25 32.14
CA PHE A 176 6.60 11.40 32.15
C PHE A 176 7.42 11.51 33.44
N SER A 177 7.28 12.62 34.16
CA SER A 177 7.95 12.84 35.46
C SER A 177 7.09 12.38 36.65
N SER A 178 5.82 12.01 36.41
CA SER A 178 4.91 11.55 37.45
C SER A 178 5.22 10.10 37.86
N LYS A 179 5.30 9.86 39.17
CA LYS A 179 5.48 8.50 39.73
C LYS A 179 4.24 7.63 39.56
N GLU A 180 3.07 8.24 39.33
CA GLU A 180 1.80 7.54 39.14
C GLU A 180 1.60 7.07 37.70
N SER A 181 2.34 7.66 36.75
CA SER A 181 2.18 7.41 35.31
C SER A 181 3.19 6.41 34.74
N VAL A 182 3.93 5.67 35.59
CA VAL A 182 4.94 4.70 35.13
C VAL A 182 4.26 3.57 34.35
N PRO A 183 4.50 3.46 33.02
CA PRO A 183 3.76 2.52 32.22
C PRO A 183 4.30 1.10 32.40
N LYS A 184 3.38 0.14 32.54
CA LYS A 184 3.70 -1.29 32.53
C LYS A 184 3.44 -1.82 31.11
N PRO A 185 4.41 -2.44 30.43
CA PRO A 185 4.16 -3.07 29.14
C PRO A 185 3.04 -4.10 29.21
N VAL A 186 2.24 -4.19 28.15
CA VAL A 186 1.27 -5.28 28.00
C VAL A 186 2.00 -6.58 27.66
N ASP A 187 1.43 -7.71 28.08
CA ASP A 187 1.92 -9.02 27.64
C ASP A 187 1.58 -9.22 26.16
N LEU A 188 2.61 -9.45 25.35
CA LEU A 188 2.52 -9.66 23.90
C LEU A 188 3.13 -11.03 23.58
N PRO A 189 2.33 -12.11 23.67
CA PRO A 189 2.84 -13.46 23.42
C PRO A 189 3.35 -13.60 21.99
N SER A 190 4.29 -14.52 21.76
CA SER A 190 4.80 -14.79 20.42
C SER A 190 3.72 -15.32 19.47
N ALA A 191 3.86 -15.00 18.19
CA ALA A 191 2.87 -15.36 17.18
C ALA A 191 2.76 -16.89 17.00
N PRO A 192 1.54 -17.47 17.08
CA PRO A 192 1.33 -18.85 16.67
C PRO A 192 1.49 -18.99 15.15
N SER A 193 1.59 -20.23 14.67
CA SER A 193 1.61 -20.51 13.24
C SER A 193 0.28 -20.13 12.60
N MET A 194 0.35 -19.35 11.51
CA MET A 194 -0.81 -18.98 10.71
C MET A 194 -1.32 -20.19 9.92
N THR A 195 -2.63 -20.42 9.91
CA THR A 195 -3.29 -21.51 9.18
C THR A 195 -4.57 -21.00 8.53
N THR A 196 -5.12 -21.72 7.54
CA THR A 196 -6.41 -21.37 6.94
C THR A 196 -7.53 -21.28 7.99
N ALA A 197 -7.50 -22.16 8.99
CA ALA A 197 -8.49 -22.16 10.08
C ALA A 197 -8.40 -20.90 10.96
N THR A 198 -7.18 -20.40 11.25
CA THR A 198 -7.02 -19.16 12.02
C THR A 198 -7.45 -17.93 11.22
N VAL A 199 -7.23 -17.92 9.91
CA VAL A 199 -7.73 -16.87 8.99
C VAL A 199 -9.25 -16.84 8.94
N GLU A 200 -9.91 -17.99 8.80
CA GLU A 200 -11.38 -18.08 8.78
C GLU A 200 -12.00 -17.64 10.12
N MET A 201 -11.41 -18.09 11.23
CA MET A 201 -11.78 -17.62 12.57
C MET A 201 -11.61 -16.11 12.70
N GLY A 202 -10.48 -15.57 12.24
CA GLY A 202 -10.16 -14.16 12.25
C GLY A 202 -11.18 -13.33 11.46
N LYS A 203 -11.54 -13.79 10.27
CA LYS A 203 -12.55 -13.15 9.42
C LYS A 203 -13.89 -13.05 10.14
N LYS A 204 -14.33 -14.11 10.81
CA LYS A 204 -15.56 -14.10 11.60
C LYS A 204 -15.47 -13.10 12.75
N LEU A 205 -14.40 -13.15 13.54
CA LEU A 205 -14.19 -12.25 14.67
C LEU A 205 -14.08 -10.78 14.23
N TYR A 206 -13.49 -10.49 13.09
CA TYR A 206 -13.37 -9.16 12.52
C TYR A 206 -14.74 -8.53 12.22
N VAL A 207 -15.68 -9.34 11.71
CA VAL A 207 -17.07 -8.91 11.50
C VAL A 207 -17.80 -8.79 12.84
N ASP A 208 -17.74 -9.83 13.68
CA ASP A 208 -18.48 -9.91 14.95
C ASP A 208 -18.08 -8.80 15.94
N ASN A 209 -16.84 -8.32 15.89
CA ASN A 209 -16.33 -7.25 16.77
C ASN A 209 -16.41 -5.85 16.12
N GLY A 210 -17.13 -5.72 15.00
CA GLY A 210 -17.44 -4.42 14.40
C GLY A 210 -16.28 -3.72 13.69
N CYS A 211 -15.16 -4.40 13.41
CA CYS A 211 -14.04 -3.81 12.68
C CYS A 211 -14.46 -3.29 11.30
N VAL A 212 -15.42 -3.98 10.68
CA VAL A 212 -16.04 -3.61 9.39
C VAL A 212 -16.70 -2.23 9.38
N LYS A 213 -17.12 -1.69 10.54
CA LYS A 213 -17.79 -0.38 10.60
C LYS A 213 -16.85 0.75 10.18
N CYS A 214 -15.56 0.62 10.48
CA CYS A 214 -14.53 1.60 10.13
C CYS A 214 -13.66 1.16 8.95
N HIS A 215 -13.27 -0.11 8.92
CA HIS A 215 -12.30 -0.60 7.95
C HIS A 215 -12.94 -1.28 6.73
N GLY A 216 -14.25 -1.54 6.73
CA GLY A 216 -14.95 -2.27 5.67
C GLY A 216 -14.70 -3.78 5.68
N THR A 217 -15.42 -4.55 4.86
CA THR A 217 -15.35 -6.03 4.90
C THR A 217 -14.02 -6.59 4.39
N LEU A 218 -13.40 -5.90 3.44
CA LEU A 218 -12.09 -6.27 2.87
C LEU A 218 -10.95 -5.41 3.42
N GLY A 219 -11.22 -4.62 4.46
CA GLY A 219 -10.20 -3.79 5.09
C GLY A 219 -9.81 -2.55 4.28
N ARG A 220 -10.54 -2.18 3.22
CA ARG A 220 -10.19 -1.07 2.30
C ARG A 220 -10.54 0.32 2.83
N ALA A 221 -10.86 0.43 4.12
CA ALA A 221 -11.30 1.66 4.78
C ALA A 221 -12.62 2.23 4.22
N ASP A 222 -13.45 1.38 3.62
CA ASP A 222 -14.79 1.67 3.07
C ASP A 222 -15.92 1.39 4.07
N GLY A 223 -15.61 1.33 5.36
CA GLY A 223 -16.62 1.16 6.39
C GLY A 223 -17.57 2.37 6.47
N PRO A 224 -18.87 2.18 6.79
CA PRO A 224 -19.85 3.27 6.81
C PRO A 224 -19.51 4.41 7.77
N SER A 225 -18.73 4.14 8.82
CA SER A 225 -18.26 5.16 9.76
C SER A 225 -16.96 5.83 9.31
N SER A 226 -16.24 5.28 8.32
CA SER A 226 -14.94 5.81 7.89
C SER A 226 -14.93 7.30 7.50
N PRO A 227 -15.92 7.86 6.75
CA PRO A 227 -15.87 9.26 6.37
C PRO A 227 -16.14 10.21 7.54
N THR A 228 -16.74 9.74 8.64
CA THR A 228 -17.12 10.57 9.79
C THR A 228 -16.13 10.51 10.95
N LEU A 229 -15.05 9.72 10.85
CA LEU A 229 -14.10 9.57 11.94
C LEU A 229 -13.27 10.83 12.14
N THR A 230 -13.20 11.28 13.38
CA THR A 230 -12.30 12.34 13.81
C THR A 230 -11.36 11.87 14.90
N ASP A 231 -10.20 12.50 15.01
CA ASP A 231 -9.36 12.37 16.19
C ASP A 231 -9.93 13.18 17.37
N GLU A 232 -9.26 13.13 18.51
CA GLU A 232 -9.68 13.85 19.73
C GLU A 232 -9.68 15.38 19.61
N LEU A 233 -9.05 15.92 18.56
CA LEU A 233 -9.04 17.35 18.24
C LEU A 233 -10.08 17.69 17.17
N ASN A 234 -11.05 16.79 16.93
CA ASN A 234 -12.08 16.90 15.90
C ASN A 234 -11.52 17.03 14.47
N ARG A 235 -10.28 16.59 14.23
CA ARG A 235 -9.69 16.58 12.89
C ARG A 235 -10.04 15.27 12.19
N PRO A 236 -10.42 15.29 10.91
CA PRO A 236 -10.70 14.06 10.16
C PRO A 236 -9.53 13.07 10.24
N ILE A 237 -9.82 11.80 10.52
CA ILE A 237 -8.82 10.74 10.55
C ILE A 237 -9.26 9.56 9.70
N ARG A 238 -8.42 9.18 8.74
CA ARG A 238 -8.67 8.04 7.86
C ARG A 238 -8.14 6.75 8.50
N PRO A 239 -8.95 5.68 8.58
CA PRO A 239 -8.44 4.33 8.84
C PRO A 239 -7.41 3.95 7.78
N ALA A 240 -6.46 3.10 8.15
CA ALA A 240 -5.57 2.52 7.17
C ALA A 240 -6.32 1.48 6.32
N ASP A 241 -5.98 1.42 5.04
CA ASP A 241 -6.33 0.30 4.18
C ASP A 241 -5.52 -0.93 4.62
N LEU A 242 -6.20 -1.87 5.26
CA LEU A 242 -5.63 -3.07 5.84
C LEU A 242 -5.11 -4.07 4.80
N SER A 243 -5.47 -3.90 3.53
CA SER A 243 -4.87 -4.66 2.42
C SER A 243 -3.49 -4.11 2.00
N GLN A 244 -3.03 -3.02 2.61
CA GLN A 244 -1.76 -2.37 2.28
C GLN A 244 -0.87 -2.23 3.53
N PRO A 245 -0.33 -3.34 4.09
CA PRO A 245 0.38 -3.33 5.37
C PRO A 245 1.61 -2.43 5.38
N TRP A 246 2.26 -2.19 4.23
CA TRP A 246 3.38 -1.25 4.12
C TRP A 246 3.02 0.21 4.47
N THR A 247 1.73 0.54 4.54
CA THR A 247 1.22 1.87 4.96
C THR A 247 0.98 1.96 6.47
N PHE A 248 1.08 0.86 7.22
CA PHE A 248 0.73 0.83 8.64
C PHE A 248 1.70 1.66 9.48
N ARG A 249 1.16 2.66 10.18
CA ARG A 249 1.94 3.53 11.10
C ARG A 249 2.60 2.75 12.24
N GLY A 250 1.94 1.69 12.72
CA GLY A 250 2.49 0.76 13.71
C GLY A 250 3.44 -0.27 13.11
N GLY A 251 3.35 -0.52 11.81
CA GLY A 251 4.16 -1.49 11.07
C GLY A 251 3.39 -2.66 10.46
N PRO A 252 3.98 -3.35 9.46
CA PRO A 252 3.32 -4.36 8.66
C PRO A 252 3.42 -5.77 9.25
N THR A 253 4.26 -6.03 10.26
CA THR A 253 4.48 -7.40 10.74
C THR A 253 3.28 -7.92 11.52
N ARG A 254 3.15 -9.25 11.60
CA ARG A 254 2.11 -9.91 12.41
C ARG A 254 2.14 -9.40 13.86
N GLU A 255 3.32 -9.25 14.44
CA GLU A 255 3.52 -8.74 15.79
C GLU A 255 3.14 -7.25 15.91
N ASP A 256 3.44 -6.43 14.89
CA ASP A 256 3.06 -5.01 14.87
C ASP A 256 1.54 -4.82 14.83
N ILE A 257 0.85 -5.64 14.03
CA ILE A 257 -0.62 -5.65 13.90
C ILE A 257 -1.26 -6.12 15.21
N PHE A 258 -0.78 -7.25 15.76
CA PHE A 258 -1.25 -7.78 17.04
C PHE A 258 -1.05 -6.78 18.18
N ARG A 259 0.12 -6.13 18.25
CA ARG A 259 0.40 -5.07 19.22
C ARG A 259 -0.59 -3.93 19.06
N THR A 260 -0.83 -3.47 17.84
CA THR A 260 -1.76 -2.36 17.56
C THR A 260 -3.17 -2.67 18.05
N MET A 261 -3.67 -3.88 17.82
CA MET A 261 -4.96 -4.31 18.37
C MET A 261 -4.97 -4.40 19.89
N SER A 262 -3.84 -4.81 20.48
CA SER A 262 -3.72 -4.99 21.93
C SER A 262 -3.56 -3.66 22.68
N THR A 263 -2.93 -2.64 22.09
CA THR A 263 -2.66 -1.36 22.76
C THR A 263 -3.55 -0.21 22.30
N GLY A 264 -4.14 -0.31 21.12
CA GLY A 264 -4.91 0.77 20.50
C GLY A 264 -4.08 1.99 20.15
N PHE A 265 -4.71 3.00 19.55
CA PHE A 265 -4.06 4.26 19.21
C PHE A 265 -4.64 5.42 20.02
N ASN A 266 -3.88 5.90 21.02
CA ASN A 266 -4.30 7.04 21.85
C ASN A 266 -4.62 8.27 21.00
N GLY A 267 -5.71 8.94 21.36
CA GLY A 267 -6.23 10.13 20.69
C GLY A 267 -6.89 9.84 19.34
N THR A 268 -7.23 8.58 19.05
CA THR A 268 -7.97 8.19 17.84
C THR A 268 -9.15 7.28 18.20
N PRO A 269 -10.11 7.10 17.27
CA PRO A 269 -11.22 6.16 17.46
C PRO A 269 -10.82 4.67 17.48
N MET A 270 -9.55 4.31 17.24
CA MET A 270 -9.09 2.91 17.24
C MET A 270 -8.77 2.46 18.68
N PRO A 271 -9.65 1.65 19.32
CA PRO A 271 -9.49 1.28 20.73
C PRO A 271 -8.49 0.13 20.89
N SER A 272 -8.24 -0.24 22.15
CA SER A 272 -7.64 -1.52 22.47
C SER A 272 -8.71 -2.60 22.56
N PHE A 273 -8.38 -3.79 22.06
CA PHE A 273 -9.15 -5.01 22.18
C PHE A 273 -8.50 -5.99 23.18
N ALA A 274 -7.64 -5.49 24.08
CA ALA A 274 -6.97 -6.29 25.11
C ALA A 274 -7.98 -6.99 26.03
N ASP A 275 -9.00 -6.25 26.46
CA ASP A 275 -9.98 -6.70 27.44
C ASP A 275 -11.19 -7.40 26.79
N ALA A 276 -11.44 -7.13 25.50
CA ALA A 276 -12.60 -7.65 24.78
C ALA A 276 -12.34 -9.02 24.12
N LEU A 277 -11.07 -9.34 23.81
CA LEU A 277 -10.69 -10.53 23.05
C LEU A 277 -9.57 -11.29 23.76
N THR A 278 -9.51 -12.61 23.59
CA THR A 278 -8.35 -13.40 24.05
C THR A 278 -7.14 -13.21 23.12
N PRO A 279 -5.91 -13.52 23.56
CA PRO A 279 -4.74 -13.49 22.67
C PRO A 279 -4.91 -14.34 21.41
N GLU A 280 -5.52 -15.52 21.51
CA GLU A 280 -5.78 -16.41 20.38
C GLU A 280 -6.75 -15.77 19.36
N GLN A 281 -7.80 -15.12 19.85
CA GLN A 281 -8.76 -14.40 19.03
C GLN A 281 -8.11 -13.20 18.33
N ARG A 282 -7.26 -12.45 19.04
CA ARG A 282 -6.51 -11.34 18.45
C ARG A 282 -5.52 -11.82 17.38
N TRP A 283 -4.82 -12.94 17.61
CA TRP A 283 -3.97 -13.56 16.60
C TRP A 283 -4.73 -14.04 15.38
N ALA A 284 -5.93 -14.61 15.55
CA ALA A 284 -6.78 -15.01 14.44
C ALA A 284 -7.16 -13.78 13.56
N ILE A 285 -7.59 -12.68 14.16
CA ILE A 285 -7.89 -11.44 13.41
C ILE A 285 -6.64 -10.90 12.71
N THR A 286 -5.47 -10.92 13.37
CA THR A 286 -4.19 -10.55 12.75
C THR A 286 -3.91 -11.40 11.50
N ASP A 287 -4.13 -12.72 11.57
CA ASP A 287 -3.95 -13.63 10.43
C ASP A 287 -4.90 -13.28 9.28
N PHE A 288 -6.16 -12.96 9.59
CA PHE A 288 -7.09 -12.46 8.60
C PHE A 288 -6.60 -11.17 7.94
N ILE A 289 -6.14 -10.18 8.72
CA ILE A 289 -5.60 -8.92 8.17
C ILE A 289 -4.39 -9.19 7.25
N VAL A 290 -3.47 -10.05 7.66
CA VAL A 290 -2.32 -10.42 6.82
C VAL A 290 -2.76 -11.11 5.53
N SER A 291 -3.82 -11.92 5.57
CA SER A 291 -4.36 -12.56 4.37
C SER A 291 -4.93 -11.59 3.34
N LEU A 292 -5.26 -10.34 3.72
CA LEU A 292 -5.81 -9.32 2.81
C LEU A 292 -4.77 -8.73 1.85
N SER A 293 -3.48 -8.69 2.24
CA SER A 293 -2.43 -8.01 1.48
C SER A 293 -2.09 -8.71 0.15
N GLY A 294 -2.19 -10.05 0.13
CA GLY A 294 -1.78 -10.88 -1.02
C GLY A 294 -0.29 -10.85 -1.37
N THR A 295 0.48 -9.88 -0.86
CA THR A 295 1.92 -9.68 -1.09
C THR A 295 2.64 -9.16 0.16
N ASP A 296 3.96 -9.36 0.24
CA ASP A 296 4.81 -8.87 1.34
C ASP A 296 5.17 -7.37 1.24
N GLY A 297 4.69 -6.68 0.20
CA GLY A 297 4.98 -5.28 -0.08
C GLY A 297 4.20 -4.76 -1.29
N PRO A 298 4.38 -3.50 -1.68
CA PRO A 298 3.56 -2.88 -2.73
C PRO A 298 3.77 -3.50 -4.12
N ALA A 299 4.94 -4.09 -4.40
CA ALA A 299 5.28 -4.65 -5.71
C ALA A 299 5.05 -3.66 -6.88
N TYR A 300 5.50 -2.41 -6.69
CA TYR A 300 5.41 -1.39 -7.74
C TYR A 300 6.23 -1.79 -8.97
N THR A 301 5.69 -1.50 -10.16
CA THR A 301 6.33 -1.69 -11.47
C THR A 301 6.35 -0.37 -12.23
N ASN A 302 7.02 -0.31 -13.37
CA ASN A 302 7.00 0.81 -14.32
C ASN A 302 6.44 0.42 -15.70
N LEU A 303 5.85 -0.78 -15.79
CA LEU A 303 5.42 -1.39 -17.03
C LEU A 303 4.04 -2.06 -16.89
N VAL A 304 3.13 -1.69 -17.79
CA VAL A 304 1.89 -2.42 -18.08
C VAL A 304 2.13 -3.31 -19.28
N ILE A 305 1.81 -4.60 -19.18
CA ILE A 305 1.91 -5.54 -20.31
C ILE A 305 0.50 -5.77 -20.85
N ALA A 306 0.26 -5.33 -22.08
CA ALA A 306 -1.00 -5.54 -22.77
C ALA A 306 -1.03 -6.92 -23.43
N LYS A 307 -1.96 -7.76 -22.99
CA LYS A 307 -2.15 -9.12 -23.54
C LYS A 307 -3.05 -9.11 -24.77
N TYR A 308 -2.66 -9.85 -25.80
CA TYR A 308 -3.53 -10.08 -26.94
C TYR A 308 -4.71 -10.97 -26.55
N SER A 309 -5.92 -10.57 -26.95
CA SER A 309 -7.16 -11.34 -26.85
C SER A 309 -7.63 -11.71 -28.27
N PRO A 310 -7.87 -12.99 -28.56
CA PRO A 310 -8.43 -13.40 -29.85
C PRO A 310 -9.91 -13.02 -29.99
N ASP A 311 -10.61 -12.84 -28.87
CA ASP A 311 -12.00 -12.42 -28.84
C ASP A 311 -12.09 -10.90 -28.80
N ALA A 312 -13.11 -10.35 -29.49
CA ALA A 312 -13.38 -8.91 -29.51
C ALA A 312 -13.68 -8.39 -28.11
N ILE A 313 -13.15 -7.20 -27.80
CA ILE A 313 -13.31 -6.57 -26.49
C ILE A 313 -14.76 -6.12 -26.28
N ASP A 314 -15.45 -6.79 -25.35
CA ASP A 314 -16.83 -6.49 -24.94
C ASP A 314 -16.88 -5.92 -23.51
N LEU A 315 -17.18 -4.63 -23.40
CA LEU A 315 -17.26 -3.93 -22.11
C LEU A 315 -18.29 -4.54 -21.13
N ALA A 316 -19.29 -5.29 -21.62
CA ALA A 316 -20.28 -5.94 -20.77
C ALA A 316 -19.71 -7.07 -19.89
N GLN A 317 -18.58 -7.67 -20.29
CA GLN A 317 -17.90 -8.69 -19.47
C GLN A 317 -17.11 -8.08 -18.30
N GLY A 318 -16.88 -6.77 -18.32
CA GLY A 318 -16.20 -6.04 -17.26
C GLY A 318 -14.78 -6.53 -16.99
N THR A 319 -14.43 -6.65 -15.70
CA THR A 319 -13.06 -6.99 -15.26
C THR A 319 -12.64 -8.43 -15.61
N LYS A 320 -13.58 -9.33 -15.92
CA LYS A 320 -13.29 -10.74 -16.21
C LYS A 320 -12.38 -10.93 -17.43
N MET A 321 -12.49 -10.05 -18.43
CA MET A 321 -11.65 -10.10 -19.62
C MET A 321 -10.17 -9.85 -19.34
N PHE A 322 -9.84 -9.20 -18.24
CA PHE A 322 -8.47 -8.88 -17.86
C PHE A 322 -7.82 -10.00 -17.03
N ALA A 323 -8.50 -11.11 -16.75
CA ALA A 323 -8.00 -12.16 -15.87
C ALA A 323 -6.63 -12.75 -16.29
N ALA A 324 -6.34 -12.78 -17.60
CA ALA A 324 -5.05 -13.24 -18.13
C ALA A 324 -3.96 -12.16 -18.17
N ALA A 325 -4.33 -10.88 -18.02
CA ALA A 325 -3.40 -9.76 -18.07
C ALA A 325 -2.73 -9.54 -16.69
N PRO A 326 -1.40 -9.37 -16.64
CA PRO A 326 -0.71 -9.13 -15.37
C PRO A 326 -1.10 -7.77 -14.77
N VAL A 327 -1.22 -7.72 -13.44
CA VAL A 327 -1.54 -6.49 -12.71
C VAL A 327 -0.28 -5.66 -12.52
N ALA A 328 -0.28 -4.43 -13.03
CA ALA A 328 0.75 -3.44 -12.78
C ALA A 328 0.31 -2.48 -11.67
N ARG A 329 1.06 -2.37 -10.57
CA ARG A 329 0.79 -1.39 -9.51
C ARG A 329 1.70 -0.18 -9.65
N PHE A 330 1.12 1.01 -9.62
CA PHE A 330 1.85 2.28 -9.64
C PHE A 330 1.55 3.10 -8.38
N PRO A 331 2.56 3.68 -7.72
CA PRO A 331 2.34 4.59 -6.60
C PRO A 331 1.70 5.89 -7.12
N ILE A 332 0.77 6.43 -6.35
CA ILE A 332 0.21 7.76 -6.59
C ILE A 332 0.96 8.78 -5.75
N ILE A 333 1.39 9.85 -6.39
CA ILE A 333 2.01 11.01 -5.75
C ILE A 333 1.06 12.19 -5.83
N GLY A 334 1.07 13.03 -4.79
CA GLY A 334 0.34 14.28 -4.80
C GLY A 334 1.02 15.33 -5.67
N GLN A 335 0.24 16.25 -6.24
CA GLN A 335 0.74 17.30 -7.12
C GLN A 335 1.23 18.53 -6.32
N ILE A 336 2.52 18.87 -6.45
CA ILE A 336 3.15 19.98 -5.66
C ILE A 336 3.64 21.17 -6.50
N THR A 337 3.51 21.10 -7.82
CA THR A 337 4.09 22.07 -8.77
C THR A 337 3.17 23.26 -9.06
N GLU A 338 1.87 23.13 -8.81
CA GLU A 338 0.88 24.19 -8.96
C GLU A 338 0.53 24.75 -7.56
N PRO A 339 0.03 26.01 -7.49
CA PRO A 339 -0.74 26.47 -6.33
C PRO A 339 -1.85 25.46 -6.01
N VAL A 340 -2.17 25.29 -4.74
CA VAL A 340 -2.86 24.10 -4.18
C VAL A 340 -2.00 22.84 -4.25
N ARG A 341 -1.03 22.77 -3.33
CA ARG A 341 -0.16 21.59 -3.20
C ARG A 341 -0.92 20.46 -2.50
N GLU A 342 -1.08 19.36 -3.22
CA GLU A 342 -1.53 18.11 -2.63
C GLU A 342 -0.30 17.30 -2.25
N PHE A 343 0.02 17.23 -0.96
CA PHE A 343 1.18 16.46 -0.48
C PHE A 343 0.81 15.03 -0.10
N HIS A 344 -0.47 14.76 0.19
CA HIS A 344 -0.92 13.53 0.80
C HIS A 344 -2.24 13.07 0.15
N PRO A 345 -2.16 12.55 -1.09
CA PRO A 345 -3.35 12.12 -1.80
C PRO A 345 -4.08 11.02 -1.00
N PRO A 346 -5.43 11.01 -1.02
CA PRO A 346 -6.25 9.96 -0.42
C PRO A 346 -6.00 8.60 -1.05
N VAL A 347 -5.84 8.59 -2.38
CA VAL A 347 -5.56 7.39 -3.16
C VAL A 347 -4.07 7.13 -3.17
N THR A 348 -3.68 5.91 -2.78
CA THR A 348 -2.27 5.58 -2.53
C THR A 348 -1.56 4.95 -3.72
N ASN A 349 -2.31 4.22 -4.55
CA ASN A 349 -1.81 3.54 -5.73
C ASN A 349 -2.95 3.26 -6.71
N VAL A 350 -2.56 3.01 -7.97
CA VAL A 350 -3.46 2.50 -9.01
C VAL A 350 -2.96 1.13 -9.48
N LEU A 351 -3.91 0.24 -9.75
CA LEU A 351 -3.69 -1.07 -10.36
C LEU A 351 -4.17 -1.01 -11.81
N VAL A 352 -3.31 -1.40 -12.74
CA VAL A 352 -3.58 -1.30 -14.18
C VAL A 352 -3.37 -2.64 -14.85
N GLN A 353 -4.32 -3.03 -15.69
CA GLN A 353 -4.24 -4.17 -16.58
C GLN A 353 -4.61 -3.72 -17.99
N ALA A 354 -4.00 -4.33 -19.00
CA ALA A 354 -4.24 -4.00 -20.39
C ALA A 354 -4.46 -5.26 -21.23
N ILE A 355 -5.41 -5.17 -22.16
CA ILE A 355 -5.66 -6.19 -23.18
C ILE A 355 -5.91 -5.50 -24.52
N TYR A 356 -5.65 -6.19 -25.61
CA TYR A 356 -5.94 -5.65 -26.94
C TYR A 356 -6.40 -6.76 -27.89
N ASP A 357 -7.28 -6.42 -28.84
CA ASP A 357 -7.74 -7.29 -29.93
C ASP A 357 -7.18 -6.78 -31.28
N SER A 358 -7.72 -7.23 -32.41
CA SER A 358 -7.29 -6.80 -33.75
C SER A 358 -7.48 -5.30 -34.02
N ASP A 359 -8.44 -4.67 -33.34
CA ASP A 359 -8.93 -3.32 -33.68
C ASP A 359 -8.82 -2.35 -32.51
N ASN A 360 -8.87 -2.83 -31.26
CA ASN A 360 -9.03 -2.05 -30.04
C ASN A 360 -8.04 -2.44 -28.96
N MET A 361 -7.71 -1.45 -28.13
CA MET A 361 -7.08 -1.60 -26.81
C MET A 361 -8.12 -1.36 -25.73
N ALA A 362 -8.02 -2.10 -24.63
CA ALA A 362 -8.69 -1.76 -23.38
C ALA A 362 -7.74 -1.71 -22.19
N LEU A 363 -7.95 -0.71 -21.34
CA LEU A 363 -7.22 -0.50 -20.09
C LEU A 363 -8.19 -0.58 -18.93
N LEU A 364 -7.92 -1.46 -17.98
CA LEU A 364 -8.60 -1.52 -16.70
C LEU A 364 -7.74 -0.78 -15.66
N VAL A 365 -8.27 0.31 -15.11
CA VAL A 365 -7.67 1.07 -14.01
C VAL A 365 -8.50 0.86 -12.76
N ARG A 366 -7.85 0.45 -11.67
CA ARG A 366 -8.48 0.22 -10.37
C ARG A 366 -7.74 0.95 -9.27
N TRP A 367 -8.48 1.43 -8.28
CA TRP A 367 -7.91 2.02 -7.07
C TRP A 367 -8.88 1.83 -5.92
N HIS A 368 -8.35 1.89 -4.70
CA HIS A 368 -9.18 1.84 -3.51
C HIS A 368 -9.68 3.23 -3.14
N ASP A 369 -10.96 3.31 -2.82
CA ASP A 369 -11.64 4.53 -2.40
C ASP A 369 -12.65 4.23 -1.30
N ARG A 370 -12.78 5.12 -0.33
CA ARG A 370 -13.59 4.91 0.88
C ARG A 370 -15.08 5.00 0.59
N THR A 371 -15.42 5.82 -0.40
CA THR A 371 -16.78 6.11 -0.83
C THR A 371 -16.79 6.17 -2.35
N ALA A 372 -17.98 6.15 -2.93
CA ALA A 372 -18.15 6.22 -4.39
C ALA A 372 -18.97 7.46 -4.71
N GLU A 373 -18.28 8.55 -5.03
CA GLU A 373 -18.88 9.84 -5.32
C GLU A 373 -19.35 9.87 -6.78
N LYS A 374 -20.56 9.33 -7.00
CA LYS A 374 -21.22 9.25 -8.32
C LYS A 374 -22.08 10.47 -8.66
N THR A 375 -21.99 11.53 -7.87
CA THR A 375 -22.76 12.77 -8.04
C THR A 375 -21.83 13.96 -7.98
N GLY A 376 -22.22 15.08 -8.58
CA GLY A 376 -21.39 16.27 -8.67
C GLY A 376 -20.78 16.41 -10.07
N LYS A 377 -19.67 17.15 -10.16
CA LYS A 377 -18.95 17.35 -11.41
C LYS A 377 -17.45 17.40 -11.17
N ASN A 378 -16.67 16.68 -11.98
CA ASN A 378 -15.22 16.79 -11.96
C ASN A 378 -14.67 17.14 -13.35
N GLY A 379 -13.43 17.61 -13.40
CA GLY A 379 -12.79 17.98 -14.65
C GLY A 379 -11.32 18.35 -14.48
N PRO A 380 -10.47 18.02 -15.47
CA PRO A 380 -9.03 18.31 -15.42
C PRO A 380 -8.70 19.80 -15.48
N ALA A 381 -9.64 20.63 -15.94
CA ALA A 381 -9.51 22.09 -16.06
C ALA A 381 -10.28 22.87 -14.98
N LEU A 382 -10.89 22.19 -14.00
CA LEU A 382 -11.59 22.88 -12.91
C LEU A 382 -10.58 23.59 -12.00
N VAL A 383 -10.87 24.84 -11.62
CA VAL A 383 -9.98 25.64 -10.78
C VAL A 383 -10.23 25.27 -9.31
N VAL A 384 -9.15 25.21 -8.54
CA VAL A 384 -9.20 25.21 -7.07
C VAL A 384 -8.93 26.63 -6.58
N PRO A 385 -9.91 27.33 -5.97
CA PRO A 385 -9.71 28.70 -5.49
C PRO A 385 -8.65 28.77 -4.38
N PRO A 386 -7.77 29.79 -4.37
CA PRO A 386 -6.79 29.98 -3.30
C PRO A 386 -7.40 30.15 -1.90
N GLU A 387 -8.65 30.61 -1.80
CA GLU A 387 -9.32 30.82 -0.51
C GLU A 387 -9.65 29.49 0.21
N GLU A 388 -9.78 28.39 -0.54
CA GLU A 388 -9.90 27.04 0.03
C GLU A 388 -8.57 26.56 0.65
N GLU A 389 -7.44 27.23 0.37
CA GLU A 389 -6.11 26.96 0.95
C GLU A 389 -6.00 27.41 2.42
N GLU A 390 -6.69 28.49 2.80
CA GLU A 390 -6.59 29.08 4.15
C GLU A 390 -7.49 28.38 5.17
N GLN A 391 -8.64 27.83 4.73
CA GLN A 391 -9.62 27.18 5.60
C GLN A 391 -9.29 25.72 5.93
N GLU A 392 -8.60 24.99 5.04
CA GLU A 392 -8.19 23.60 5.35
C GLU A 392 -7.05 23.51 6.39
N GLY A 393 -6.50 24.65 6.84
CA GLY A 393 -5.67 24.77 8.04
C GLY A 393 -6.41 24.58 9.37
N GLY A 394 -7.74 24.48 9.36
CA GLY A 394 -8.52 24.16 10.55
C GLY A 394 -9.98 23.84 10.24
N ALA A 395 -10.34 22.55 10.34
CA ALA A 395 -11.69 21.96 10.41
C ALA A 395 -12.77 22.49 9.43
N PRO A 396 -13.48 21.62 8.68
CA PRO A 396 -14.59 22.08 7.85
C PRO A 396 -15.68 22.70 8.72
N ALA A 397 -16.17 23.86 8.30
CA ALA A 397 -17.19 24.63 8.98
C ALA A 397 -18.46 23.78 9.24
N GLY A 398 -18.69 23.48 10.52
CA GLY A 398 -19.97 22.98 10.98
C GLY A 398 -21.06 24.04 10.80
N ALA A 399 -22.24 23.57 10.41
CA ALA A 399 -23.48 24.33 10.30
C ALA A 399 -23.66 25.38 11.41
N GLY A 400 -23.84 26.64 11.02
CA GLY A 400 -24.01 27.77 11.94
C GLY A 400 -24.77 28.92 11.30
N GLY A 401 -25.96 28.64 10.75
CA GLY A 401 -26.91 29.68 10.38
C GLY A 401 -27.66 30.18 11.61
N ALA A 402 -27.11 31.15 12.32
CA ALA A 402 -27.87 31.98 13.26
C ALA A 402 -27.44 33.43 13.11
N THR A 403 -28.33 34.20 12.49
CA THR A 403 -28.23 35.64 12.22
C THR A 403 -27.98 36.46 13.46
N ALA A 404 -27.02 37.37 13.38
CA ALA A 404 -26.77 38.42 14.35
C ALA A 404 -27.93 39.44 14.40
N GLY A 405 -28.35 39.80 15.61
CA GLY A 405 -29.26 40.90 15.87
C GLY A 405 -29.26 41.34 17.34
N GLY A 406 -28.48 42.37 17.65
CA GLY A 406 -28.92 43.46 18.55
C GLY A 406 -28.71 43.38 20.08
N SER A 407 -27.60 43.99 20.52
CA SER A 407 -27.41 44.84 21.72
C SER A 407 -27.31 44.28 23.16
N PRO A 408 -26.57 44.98 24.05
CA PRO A 408 -25.89 44.40 25.21
C PRO A 408 -26.58 44.73 26.55
N SER A 409 -26.58 43.78 27.49
CA SER A 409 -26.82 44.11 28.89
C SER A 409 -26.15 43.12 29.86
N ASN A 410 -25.15 43.66 30.56
CA ASN A 410 -24.68 43.40 31.92
C ASN A 410 -23.99 42.05 32.26
N PRO A 411 -22.70 42.05 32.66
CA PRO A 411 -21.86 40.85 32.78
C PRO A 411 -21.70 40.29 34.22
N PHE A 412 -22.62 40.56 35.14
CA PHE A 412 -22.59 39.94 36.48
C PHE A 412 -24.01 39.70 36.99
N GLY A 413 -24.35 38.42 37.18
CA GLY A 413 -25.62 37.96 37.74
C GLY A 413 -25.50 36.49 38.14
N ASP A 414 -25.33 36.27 39.44
CA ASP A 414 -25.09 34.98 40.06
C ASP A 414 -26.32 34.06 39.96
N ALA A 415 -26.14 32.84 39.44
CA ALA A 415 -27.10 31.76 39.63
C ALA A 415 -26.39 30.38 39.57
N GLU A 416 -26.49 29.68 40.70
CA GLU A 416 -26.16 28.28 41.02
C GLU A 416 -25.74 27.34 39.88
N VAL A 417 -24.49 26.84 39.98
CA VAL A 417 -24.02 25.65 39.28
C VAL A 417 -24.60 24.41 39.99
N THR A 418 -25.56 23.76 39.35
CA THR A 418 -25.91 22.37 39.67
C THR A 418 -25.04 21.46 38.81
N PRO A 419 -24.27 20.49 39.35
CA PRO A 419 -23.46 19.60 38.53
C PRO A 419 -24.35 18.52 37.89
N GLY A 420 -24.71 18.73 36.63
CA GLY A 420 -25.27 17.69 35.77
C GLY A 420 -24.16 16.76 35.32
N ALA A 421 -24.11 15.57 35.90
CA ALA A 421 -23.23 14.48 35.46
C ALA A 421 -23.56 14.10 34.01
N ALA A 422 -22.69 14.48 33.07
CA ALA A 422 -22.70 13.90 31.74
C ALA A 422 -22.10 12.50 31.83
N ALA A 423 -22.94 11.48 31.68
CA ALA A 423 -22.51 10.10 31.57
C ALA A 423 -21.63 9.92 30.31
N PRO A 424 -20.58 9.06 30.35
CA PRO A 424 -19.77 8.76 29.18
C PRO A 424 -20.63 8.11 28.11
N GLN A 425 -20.72 8.74 26.94
CA GLN A 425 -21.39 8.16 25.77
C GLN A 425 -20.64 6.89 25.34
N ASN A 426 -21.37 5.79 25.23
CA ASN A 426 -20.85 4.50 24.80
C ASN A 426 -20.46 4.57 23.31
N PRO A 427 -19.17 4.44 22.94
CA PRO A 427 -18.72 4.48 21.54
C PRO A 427 -19.17 3.27 20.70
N PHE A 428 -19.89 2.31 21.31
CA PHE A 428 -20.41 1.10 20.67
C PHE A 428 -21.95 1.05 20.55
N ALA A 429 -22.66 2.14 20.86
CA ALA A 429 -24.11 2.18 20.66
C ALA A 429 -24.48 2.02 19.17
N GLU A 430 -25.56 1.28 18.90
CA GLU A 430 -26.08 1.10 17.53
C GLU A 430 -26.47 2.47 16.96
N ALA A 431 -25.90 2.80 15.80
CA ALA A 431 -26.24 4.02 15.09
C ALA A 431 -27.61 3.85 14.45
N GLU A 432 -28.51 4.80 14.75
CA GLU A 432 -29.73 5.06 13.99
C GLU A 432 -29.42 5.10 12.47
N PRO A 433 -30.36 4.69 11.61
CA PRO A 433 -30.13 4.62 10.17
C PRO A 433 -29.68 5.97 9.61
N THR A 434 -28.53 5.95 8.93
CA THR A 434 -27.89 7.13 8.34
C THR A 434 -28.87 7.84 7.40
N PRO A 435 -29.08 9.16 7.53
CA PRO A 435 -29.74 9.93 6.47
C PRO A 435 -28.98 9.73 5.16
N ALA A 436 -29.69 9.69 4.03
CA ALA A 436 -29.07 9.63 2.71
C ALA A 436 -27.94 10.67 2.63
N ALA A 437 -26.73 10.22 2.27
CA ALA A 437 -25.57 11.09 2.16
C ALA A 437 -25.91 12.29 1.28
N ALA A 438 -25.62 13.50 1.75
CA ALA A 438 -25.77 14.69 0.94
C ALA A 438 -24.97 14.51 -0.37
N ALA A 439 -25.54 14.91 -1.51
CA ALA A 439 -24.86 14.80 -2.79
C ALA A 439 -23.51 15.52 -2.73
N SER A 440 -22.42 14.81 -3.05
CA SER A 440 -21.09 15.41 -3.10
C SER A 440 -21.06 16.50 -4.17
N GLU A 441 -20.35 17.58 -3.89
CA GLU A 441 -20.09 18.66 -4.85
C GLU A 441 -19.24 18.15 -6.03
N PHE A 442 -18.27 17.29 -5.72
CA PHE A 442 -17.33 16.71 -6.68
C PHE A 442 -17.50 15.20 -6.74
N SER A 443 -17.50 14.69 -7.96
CA SER A 443 -17.48 13.27 -8.25
C SER A 443 -16.06 12.72 -8.26
N ASP A 444 -15.92 11.42 -8.09
CA ASP A 444 -14.65 10.74 -8.35
C ASP A 444 -14.33 10.82 -9.85
N ALA A 445 -13.04 10.87 -10.18
CA ALA A 445 -12.62 10.85 -11.57
C ALA A 445 -11.27 10.17 -11.77
N VAL A 446 -11.05 9.70 -12.99
CA VAL A 446 -9.77 9.13 -13.41
C VAL A 446 -9.42 9.61 -14.81
N ALA A 447 -8.14 9.86 -15.04
CA ALA A 447 -7.60 10.18 -16.35
C ALA A 447 -6.47 9.22 -16.72
N VAL A 448 -6.46 8.82 -17.98
CA VAL A 448 -5.31 8.19 -18.64
C VAL A 448 -4.71 9.23 -19.58
N GLN A 449 -3.41 9.47 -19.48
CA GLN A 449 -2.69 10.35 -20.40
C GLN A 449 -1.70 9.57 -21.25
N ILE A 450 -1.70 9.86 -22.55
CA ILE A 450 -0.74 9.36 -23.53
C ILE A 450 -0.23 10.54 -24.38
N PRO A 451 0.94 10.41 -25.03
CA PRO A 451 1.35 11.40 -26.02
C PRO A 451 0.27 11.57 -27.11
N SER A 452 0.01 12.81 -27.51
CA SER A 452 -0.97 13.12 -28.57
C SER A 452 -0.57 12.57 -29.95
N GLN A 453 0.71 12.26 -30.13
CA GLN A 453 1.31 11.71 -31.34
C GLN A 453 2.45 10.76 -30.98
N ALA A 454 2.84 9.88 -31.90
CA ALA A 454 4.01 9.03 -31.73
C ALA A 454 5.26 9.88 -31.46
N LEU A 455 6.07 9.47 -30.47
CA LEU A 455 7.26 10.22 -30.10
C LEU A 455 8.32 10.11 -31.20
N THR A 456 8.71 11.25 -31.76
CA THR A 456 9.80 11.35 -32.75
C THR A 456 11.17 11.55 -32.10
N SER A 457 11.21 11.84 -30.81
CA SER A 457 12.43 12.03 -30.02
C SER A 457 12.33 11.28 -28.69
N ALA A 458 13.45 11.08 -28.01
CA ALA A 458 13.47 10.49 -26.67
C ALA A 458 12.79 11.37 -25.61
N ARG A 459 12.47 12.64 -25.93
CA ARG A 459 11.83 13.56 -24.99
C ARG A 459 10.33 13.25 -24.90
N LYS A 460 9.90 12.81 -23.72
CA LYS A 460 8.48 12.65 -23.39
C LYS A 460 7.84 14.03 -23.15
N PRO A 461 6.52 14.19 -23.39
CA PRO A 461 5.77 15.36 -22.94
C PRO A 461 5.96 15.60 -21.44
N TYR A 462 5.75 16.82 -20.98
CA TYR A 462 5.68 17.04 -19.53
C TYR A 462 4.54 16.20 -18.92
N PHE A 463 4.79 15.55 -17.78
CA PHE A 463 3.84 14.60 -17.19
C PHE A 463 2.61 15.26 -16.55
N ILE A 464 2.58 16.59 -16.45
CA ILE A 464 1.41 17.34 -16.00
C ILE A 464 0.71 17.90 -17.24
N PHE A 465 0.01 17.01 -17.94
CA PHE A 465 -0.80 17.34 -19.12
C PHE A 465 -0.03 17.94 -20.31
N GLY A 466 1.23 17.55 -20.50
CA GLY A 466 2.03 17.95 -21.65
C GLY A 466 2.57 19.37 -21.58
N ASP A 467 3.07 19.84 -22.72
CA ASP A 467 3.57 21.19 -22.91
C ASP A 467 3.25 21.69 -24.34
N SER A 468 3.48 22.97 -24.60
CA SER A 468 3.20 23.58 -25.90
C SER A 468 3.91 22.89 -27.10
N GLN A 469 5.04 22.22 -26.88
CA GLN A 469 5.77 21.50 -27.94
C GLN A 469 5.34 20.03 -28.03
N ASN A 470 4.96 19.44 -26.90
CA ASN A 470 4.59 18.04 -26.77
C ASN A 470 3.26 17.93 -26.04
N SER A 471 2.16 17.89 -26.80
CA SER A 471 0.82 17.72 -26.23
C SER A 471 0.53 16.27 -25.84
N VAL A 472 -0.42 16.10 -24.93
CA VAL A 472 -0.96 14.80 -24.53
C VAL A 472 -2.43 14.69 -24.90
N ASP A 473 -2.85 13.46 -25.18
CA ASP A 473 -4.25 13.08 -25.27
C ASP A 473 -4.69 12.50 -23.92
N LEU A 474 -5.77 13.03 -23.37
CA LEU A 474 -6.29 12.70 -22.04
C LEU A 474 -7.65 12.02 -22.17
N TRP A 475 -7.73 10.76 -21.73
CA TRP A 475 -9.00 10.04 -21.60
C TRP A 475 -9.48 10.23 -20.18
N PHE A 476 -10.54 11.00 -20.01
CA PHE A 476 -11.02 11.44 -18.71
C PHE A 476 -12.39 10.84 -18.44
N PHE A 477 -12.55 10.17 -17.32
CA PHE A 477 -13.84 9.66 -16.88
C PHE A 477 -14.25 10.36 -15.59
N ASP A 478 -15.26 11.23 -15.70
CA ASP A 478 -16.02 11.73 -14.56
C ASP A 478 -17.05 10.66 -14.16
N LEU A 479 -16.92 10.10 -12.96
CA LEU A 479 -17.72 8.96 -12.52
C LEU A 479 -19.17 9.33 -12.14
N ALA A 480 -19.56 10.60 -12.26
CA ALA A 480 -20.96 11.02 -12.31
C ALA A 480 -21.58 10.94 -13.72
N ARG A 481 -20.78 10.67 -14.75
CA ARG A 481 -21.24 10.53 -16.15
C ARG A 481 -21.31 9.05 -16.56
N THR A 482 -22.04 8.80 -17.63
CA THR A 482 -22.12 7.47 -18.28
C THR A 482 -20.94 7.20 -19.20
N ASP A 483 -20.44 8.24 -19.87
CA ASP A 483 -19.45 8.13 -20.93
C ASP A 483 -18.20 8.96 -20.62
N PRO A 484 -17.00 8.45 -20.95
CA PRO A 484 -15.76 9.19 -20.82
C PRO A 484 -15.72 10.37 -21.79
N LEU A 485 -14.86 11.32 -21.47
CA LEU A 485 -14.55 12.51 -22.24
C LEU A 485 -13.10 12.46 -22.71
N GLN A 486 -12.79 13.20 -23.75
CA GLN A 486 -11.42 13.31 -24.26
C GLN A 486 -10.98 14.78 -24.28
N PHE A 487 -9.73 15.03 -23.88
CA PHE A 487 -9.13 16.36 -23.86
C PHE A 487 -7.74 16.36 -24.49
N LEU A 488 -7.37 17.47 -25.11
CA LEU A 488 -6.01 17.76 -25.54
C LEU A 488 -5.34 18.65 -24.50
N GLY A 489 -4.25 18.17 -23.90
CA GLY A 489 -3.44 18.91 -22.92
C GLY A 489 -2.17 19.47 -23.55
N LYS A 490 -1.90 20.76 -23.36
CA LYS A 490 -0.65 21.47 -23.70
C LYS A 490 0.00 22.09 -22.45
N GLY A 491 -0.27 21.49 -21.30
CA GLY A 491 0.01 21.96 -19.96
C GLY A 491 -1.24 21.98 -19.09
N SER A 492 -1.06 22.01 -17.77
CA SER A 492 -2.14 22.13 -16.77
C SER A 492 -3.07 23.33 -17.00
N ALA A 493 -2.54 24.42 -17.53
CA ALA A 493 -3.29 25.66 -17.80
C ALA A 493 -3.98 25.68 -19.18
N ASP A 494 -3.64 24.76 -20.09
CA ASP A 494 -4.19 24.71 -21.46
C ASP A 494 -4.70 23.29 -21.75
N VAL A 495 -5.88 23.00 -21.22
CA VAL A 495 -6.61 21.75 -21.42
C VAL A 495 -7.91 22.06 -22.16
N THR A 496 -8.06 21.53 -23.37
CA THR A 496 -9.21 21.81 -24.24
C THR A 496 -9.96 20.52 -24.58
N PRO A 497 -11.31 20.53 -24.63
CA PRO A 497 -12.07 19.36 -25.08
C PRO A 497 -11.67 18.95 -26.49
N ASN A 498 -11.51 17.65 -26.70
CA ASN A 498 -11.13 17.05 -27.98
C ASN A 498 -11.88 15.73 -28.17
N ASP A 499 -13.21 15.79 -28.07
CA ASP A 499 -14.06 14.61 -28.16
C ASP A 499 -14.14 14.10 -29.60
N THR A 500 -13.47 12.97 -29.85
CA THR A 500 -13.48 12.29 -31.15
C THR A 500 -14.54 11.20 -31.25
N GLY A 501 -15.15 10.80 -30.13
CA GLY A 501 -16.03 9.62 -30.05
C GLY A 501 -15.29 8.27 -30.07
N ASP A 502 -13.96 8.26 -30.12
CA ASP A 502 -13.16 7.01 -30.17
C ASP A 502 -13.02 6.34 -28.80
N ILE A 503 -13.26 7.07 -27.70
CA ILE A 503 -13.12 6.57 -26.34
C ILE A 503 -14.48 6.15 -25.81
N THR A 504 -14.57 4.90 -25.40
CA THR A 504 -15.72 4.37 -24.65
C THR A 504 -15.23 3.80 -23.33
N GLY A 505 -16.13 3.66 -22.36
CA GLY A 505 -15.74 3.09 -21.09
C GLY A 505 -16.91 2.72 -20.20
N VAL A 506 -16.61 1.91 -19.20
CA VAL A 506 -17.55 1.54 -18.15
C VAL A 506 -16.86 1.64 -16.79
N ALA A 507 -17.60 2.04 -15.78
CA ALA A 507 -17.12 2.12 -14.42
C ALA A 507 -18.01 1.31 -13.48
N SER A 508 -17.40 0.67 -12.50
CA SER A 508 -18.07 -0.04 -11.42
C SER A 508 -17.34 0.22 -10.11
N TYR A 509 -18.07 0.18 -9.01
CA TYR A 509 -17.52 0.30 -7.67
C TYR A 509 -18.02 -0.87 -6.85
N ASP A 510 -17.11 -1.61 -6.24
CA ASP A 510 -17.42 -2.77 -5.42
C ASP A 510 -16.49 -2.83 -4.21
N GLN A 511 -17.09 -2.84 -3.01
CA GLN A 511 -16.41 -2.99 -1.71
C GLN A 511 -15.11 -2.18 -1.60
N GLY A 512 -15.18 -0.86 -1.77
CA GLY A 512 -14.01 0.00 -1.58
C GLY A 512 -13.05 0.07 -2.76
N GLU A 513 -13.39 -0.51 -3.92
CA GLU A 513 -12.54 -0.46 -5.13
C GLU A 513 -13.34 0.05 -6.33
N TRP A 514 -12.81 1.10 -6.97
CA TRP A 514 -13.23 1.52 -8.31
C TRP A 514 -12.58 0.63 -9.37
N SER A 515 -13.35 0.26 -10.38
CA SER A 515 -12.90 -0.44 -11.57
C SER A 515 -13.42 0.28 -12.81
N VAL A 516 -12.51 0.93 -13.53
CA VAL A 516 -12.80 1.72 -14.72
C VAL A 516 -12.11 1.11 -15.93
N ILE A 517 -12.88 0.79 -16.96
CA ILE A 517 -12.38 0.25 -18.21
C ILE A 517 -12.50 1.33 -19.28
N PHE A 518 -11.38 1.68 -19.89
CA PHE A 518 -11.33 2.48 -21.12
C PHE A 518 -11.14 1.56 -22.30
N LYS A 519 -11.85 1.81 -23.40
CA LYS A 519 -11.68 1.15 -24.70
C LYS A 519 -11.48 2.20 -25.79
N ARG A 520 -10.48 1.97 -26.65
CA ARG A 520 -10.13 2.84 -27.78
C ARG A 520 -9.60 2.00 -28.94
N PRO A 521 -9.84 2.37 -30.22
CA PRO A 521 -9.15 1.80 -31.36
C PRO A 521 -7.61 1.86 -31.24
N LEU A 522 -6.91 0.84 -31.75
CA LEU A 522 -5.43 0.84 -31.80
C LEU A 522 -4.87 2.04 -32.59
N ARG A 523 -5.61 2.45 -33.62
CA ARG A 523 -5.36 3.67 -34.41
C ARG A 523 -6.60 4.56 -34.33
N ALA A 524 -6.59 5.50 -33.39
CA ALA A 524 -7.67 6.46 -33.21
C ALA A 524 -7.36 7.79 -33.94
N ALA A 525 -8.37 8.65 -34.05
CA ALA A 525 -8.27 9.98 -34.65
C ALA A 525 -7.40 10.95 -33.83
N SER A 526 -7.31 10.74 -32.51
CA SER A 526 -6.43 11.50 -31.62
C SER A 526 -5.67 10.60 -30.66
N GLY A 527 -4.44 11.01 -30.29
CA GLY A 527 -3.52 10.25 -29.45
C GLY A 527 -2.56 9.35 -30.24
N ALA A 528 -1.43 9.00 -29.64
CA ALA A 528 -0.47 8.06 -30.23
C ALA A 528 -1.13 6.69 -30.54
N PRO A 529 -0.75 6.02 -31.64
CA PRO A 529 -1.22 4.69 -31.95
C PRO A 529 -0.59 3.64 -31.02
N PHE A 530 -1.31 2.54 -30.79
CA PHE A 530 -0.78 1.36 -30.11
C PHE A 530 -0.40 0.31 -31.14
N THR A 531 0.90 0.03 -31.26
CA THR A 531 1.42 -0.98 -32.20
C THR A 531 1.93 -2.20 -31.42
N PRO A 532 1.56 -3.44 -31.81
CA PRO A 532 2.16 -4.65 -31.26
C PRO A 532 3.69 -4.63 -31.30
N GLY A 533 4.33 -4.98 -30.18
CA GLY A 533 5.78 -4.98 -30.00
C GLY A 533 6.40 -3.63 -29.61
N GLU A 534 5.62 -2.55 -29.50
CA GLU A 534 6.12 -1.22 -29.14
C GLU A 534 5.78 -0.83 -27.69
N PHE A 535 6.54 0.14 -27.17
CA PHE A 535 6.32 0.77 -25.88
C PHE A 535 5.65 2.13 -26.08
N VAL A 536 4.52 2.35 -25.41
CA VAL A 536 3.81 3.63 -25.42
C VAL A 536 3.87 4.24 -24.02
N PRO A 537 4.36 5.47 -23.85
CA PRO A 537 4.31 6.15 -22.57
C PRO A 537 2.87 6.36 -22.10
N ILE A 538 2.62 6.08 -20.83
CA ILE A 538 1.31 6.25 -20.20
C ILE A 538 1.48 6.84 -18.81
N ALA A 539 0.51 7.60 -18.34
CA ALA A 539 0.42 8.00 -16.95
C ALA A 539 -1.04 8.16 -16.53
N PHE A 540 -1.27 8.18 -15.22
CA PHE A 540 -2.60 8.15 -14.64
C PHE A 540 -2.78 9.34 -13.70
N SER A 541 -4.01 9.82 -13.60
CA SER A 541 -4.42 10.78 -12.58
C SER A 541 -5.75 10.34 -11.99
N VAL A 542 -5.92 10.51 -10.68
CA VAL A 542 -7.10 10.12 -9.93
C VAL A 542 -7.53 11.28 -9.03
N TRP A 543 -8.83 11.48 -8.94
CA TRP A 543 -9.47 12.49 -8.10
C TRP A 543 -10.48 11.80 -7.20
N ASP A 544 -10.31 11.94 -5.88
CA ASP A 544 -11.29 11.57 -4.84
C ASP A 544 -12.22 12.76 -4.58
N GLY A 545 -13.50 12.58 -4.91
CA GLY A 545 -14.56 13.57 -4.75
C GLY A 545 -14.85 13.91 -3.29
N LEU A 546 -14.76 12.94 -2.38
CA LEU A 546 -14.93 13.14 -0.92
C LEU A 546 -13.81 14.02 -0.36
N SER A 547 -12.61 13.92 -0.93
CA SER A 547 -11.48 14.81 -0.62
C SER A 547 -11.51 16.13 -1.39
N ARG A 548 -12.61 16.42 -2.10
CA ARG A 548 -12.80 17.62 -2.93
C ARG A 548 -11.72 17.79 -4.01
N GLU A 549 -11.12 16.70 -4.47
CA GLU A 549 -10.09 16.75 -5.51
C GLU A 549 -10.71 17.10 -6.87
N ARG A 550 -10.09 18.05 -7.58
CA ARG A 550 -10.48 18.48 -8.93
C ARG A 550 -9.33 19.22 -9.61
N GLY A 551 -9.33 19.27 -10.93
CA GLY A 551 -8.34 20.06 -11.68
C GLY A 551 -6.90 19.64 -11.37
N SER A 552 -6.08 20.59 -10.91
CA SER A 552 -4.69 20.37 -10.49
C SER A 552 -4.55 19.67 -9.13
N ARG A 553 -5.56 19.70 -8.26
CA ARG A 553 -5.55 18.99 -6.98
C ARG A 553 -5.97 17.55 -7.20
N ARG A 554 -4.98 16.65 -7.26
CA ARG A 554 -5.15 15.23 -7.60
C ARG A 554 -3.96 14.38 -7.20
N GLY A 555 -4.19 13.08 -7.16
CA GLY A 555 -3.13 12.08 -7.26
C GLY A 555 -2.72 11.82 -8.70
N LEU A 556 -1.43 11.65 -8.97
CA LEU A 556 -0.91 11.27 -10.29
C LEU A 556 0.25 10.28 -10.23
N THR A 557 0.54 9.63 -11.36
CA THR A 557 1.77 8.85 -11.56
C THR A 557 2.80 9.65 -12.38
N VAL A 558 4.05 9.18 -12.37
CA VAL A 558 5.02 9.59 -13.39
C VAL A 558 4.74 8.89 -14.72
N TRP A 559 5.55 9.18 -15.76
CA TRP A 559 5.48 8.45 -17.02
C TRP A 559 5.93 7.01 -16.87
N GLU A 560 4.96 6.11 -16.95
CA GLU A 560 5.15 4.67 -17.08
C GLU A 560 5.10 4.25 -18.56
N SER A 561 5.15 2.96 -18.83
CA SER A 561 5.05 2.43 -20.19
C SER A 561 3.99 1.33 -20.30
N VAL A 562 3.26 1.31 -21.40
CA VAL A 562 2.50 0.14 -21.85
C VAL A 562 3.32 -0.56 -22.92
N TYR A 563 3.56 -1.86 -22.74
CA TYR A 563 4.13 -2.72 -23.78
C TYR A 563 3.05 -3.58 -24.39
N MET A 564 2.93 -3.50 -25.71
CA MET A 564 2.03 -4.32 -26.49
C MET A 564 2.71 -5.66 -26.77
N GLU A 565 2.27 -6.77 -26.17
CA GLU A 565 2.86 -8.06 -26.54
C GLU A 565 2.60 -8.36 -28.01
N PRO A 566 3.55 -8.91 -28.78
CA PRO A 566 3.31 -9.30 -30.16
C PRO A 566 2.16 -10.33 -30.26
N GLU A 567 1.34 -10.20 -31.29
CA GLU A 567 0.34 -11.23 -31.63
C GLU A 567 1.07 -12.55 -31.89
N VAL A 568 0.79 -13.57 -31.09
CA VAL A 568 1.35 -14.91 -31.30
C VAL A 568 0.59 -15.54 -32.47
N VAL A 569 1.03 -15.26 -33.69
CA VAL A 569 0.51 -15.91 -34.89
C VAL A 569 0.94 -17.39 -34.84
N PRO A 570 0.01 -18.36 -34.68
CA PRO A 570 0.39 -19.77 -34.62
C PRO A 570 1.11 -20.16 -35.91
N SER A 571 2.30 -20.74 -35.80
CA SER A 571 3.06 -21.14 -36.98
C SER A 571 2.25 -22.09 -37.85
N ALA A 572 1.97 -21.67 -39.09
CA ALA A 572 1.29 -22.48 -40.08
C ALA A 572 2.11 -23.73 -40.49
N PHE A 573 3.35 -23.85 -40.03
CA PHE A 573 4.23 -25.01 -40.28
C PHE A 573 3.60 -26.33 -39.82
N GLY A 574 2.98 -26.38 -38.63
CA GLY A 574 2.35 -27.60 -38.12
C GLY A 574 1.20 -28.10 -39.01
N PRO A 575 0.19 -27.25 -39.29
CA PRO A 575 -0.89 -27.57 -40.23
C PRO A 575 -0.38 -27.87 -41.66
N MET A 576 0.56 -27.09 -42.20
CA MET A 576 1.12 -27.32 -43.53
C MET A 576 1.88 -28.65 -43.62
N LEU A 577 2.68 -28.99 -42.61
CA LEU A 577 3.40 -30.26 -42.54
C LEU A 577 2.43 -31.45 -42.47
N ARG A 578 1.34 -31.33 -41.71
CA ARG A 578 0.27 -32.36 -41.68
C ARG A 578 -0.36 -32.55 -43.06
N ILE A 579 -0.72 -31.47 -43.74
CA ILE A 579 -1.28 -31.53 -45.09
C ILE A 579 -0.27 -32.14 -46.07
N ALA A 580 1.00 -31.74 -46.01
CA ALA A 580 2.07 -32.28 -46.84
C ALA A 580 2.26 -33.78 -46.63
N ILE A 581 2.24 -34.26 -45.38
CA ILE A 581 2.31 -35.70 -45.05
C ILE A 581 1.10 -36.46 -45.59
N ILE A 582 -0.11 -35.88 -45.47
CA ILE A 582 -1.34 -36.50 -45.99
C ILE A 582 -1.27 -36.61 -47.52
N LEU A 583 -0.87 -35.54 -48.22
CA LEU A 583 -0.72 -35.54 -49.67
C LEU A 583 0.33 -36.57 -50.12
N LEU A 584 1.49 -36.61 -49.45
CA LEU A 584 2.53 -37.60 -49.72
C LEU A 584 2.03 -39.03 -49.52
N ALA A 585 1.26 -39.29 -48.46
CA ALA A 585 0.69 -40.60 -48.20
C ALA A 585 -0.33 -41.01 -49.28
N ILE A 586 -1.17 -40.07 -49.74
CA ILE A 586 -2.11 -40.29 -50.85
C ILE A 586 -1.34 -40.60 -52.14
N GLU A 587 -0.31 -39.82 -52.45
CA GLU A 587 0.52 -40.02 -53.65
C GLU A 587 1.21 -41.39 -53.63
N LEU A 588 1.81 -41.79 -52.51
CA LEU A 588 2.41 -43.11 -52.33
C LEU A 588 1.38 -44.23 -52.43
N ALA A 589 0.16 -44.04 -51.92
CA ALA A 589 -0.92 -45.00 -52.05
C ALA A 589 -1.38 -45.16 -53.51
N ILE A 590 -1.48 -44.06 -54.26
CA ILE A 590 -1.80 -44.07 -55.69
C ILE A 590 -0.68 -44.77 -56.48
N ILE A 591 0.59 -44.44 -56.23
CA ILE A 591 1.74 -45.09 -56.88
C ILE A 591 1.75 -46.59 -56.57
N GLY A 592 1.52 -46.98 -55.32
CA GLY A 592 1.41 -48.38 -54.90
C GLY A 592 0.25 -49.12 -55.57
N TRP A 593 -0.91 -48.47 -55.72
CA TRP A 593 -2.08 -49.00 -56.40
C TRP A 593 -1.84 -49.19 -57.91
N VAL A 594 -1.26 -48.19 -58.58
CA VAL A 594 -0.87 -48.27 -60.00
C VAL A 594 0.16 -49.37 -60.22
N ARG A 595 1.22 -49.43 -59.39
CA ARG A 595 2.24 -50.49 -59.49
C ARG A 595 1.67 -51.89 -59.25
N ARG A 596 0.72 -52.06 -58.33
CA ARG A 596 0.02 -53.35 -58.15
C ARG A 596 -0.86 -53.71 -59.35
N ARG A 597 -1.55 -52.74 -59.94
CA ARG A 597 -2.49 -52.95 -61.05
C ARG A 597 -1.79 -53.20 -62.39
N TYR A 598 -0.59 -52.65 -62.60
CA TYR A 598 0.15 -52.79 -63.85
C TYR A 598 1.41 -53.67 -63.74
N GLY A 599 1.97 -53.88 -62.55
CA GLY A 599 3.11 -54.79 -62.33
C GLY A 599 2.76 -56.29 -62.40
N SER A 600 1.47 -56.63 -62.45
CA SER A 600 1.02 -58.01 -62.67
C SER A 600 0.89 -58.41 -64.14
N ARG A 601 1.10 -57.47 -65.09
CA ARG A 601 1.05 -57.76 -66.54
C ARG A 601 2.36 -58.30 -67.11
N ASP A 602 3.51 -58.04 -66.48
CA ASP A 602 4.82 -58.48 -66.98
C ASP A 602 5.26 -59.88 -66.49
N ARG A 603 4.40 -60.62 -65.80
CA ARG A 603 4.77 -61.94 -65.23
C ARG A 603 4.03 -63.14 -65.80
N THR A 604 3.26 -62.96 -66.89
CA THR A 604 2.49 -64.04 -67.53
C THR A 604 2.75 -64.25 -69.03
N GLU A 605 3.64 -63.48 -69.66
CA GLU A 605 4.08 -63.75 -71.04
C GLU A 605 5.60 -63.79 -71.13
N LEU A 606 6.19 -64.96 -70.86
CA LEU A 606 7.45 -65.47 -71.43
C LEU A 606 7.67 -66.89 -70.89
N GLY A 607 6.71 -67.76 -71.21
CA GLY A 607 6.87 -69.21 -71.17
C GLY A 607 6.93 -69.71 -72.61
N GLY A 608 8.14 -70.04 -73.08
CA GLY A 608 8.39 -70.62 -74.39
C GLY A 608 9.65 -71.49 -74.31
N GLU A 609 9.47 -72.77 -74.64
CA GLU A 609 10.29 -73.95 -74.37
C GLU A 609 11.71 -74.04 -74.99
N PRO A 610 12.52 -75.03 -74.57
CA PRO A 610 13.95 -75.12 -74.87
C PRO A 610 14.24 -75.74 -76.25
N MET A 611 15.27 -75.24 -76.94
CA MET A 611 15.85 -75.93 -78.10
C MET A 611 17.22 -76.55 -77.79
N HIS A 612 17.30 -77.82 -78.17
CA HIS A 612 18.40 -78.77 -78.06
C HIS A 612 19.64 -78.40 -78.92
N PRO A 613 20.79 -79.09 -78.70
CA PRO A 613 22.12 -78.67 -79.13
C PRO A 613 22.53 -79.25 -80.50
N SER A 614 23.42 -78.56 -81.19
CA SER A 614 24.22 -79.15 -82.27
C SER A 614 25.67 -78.69 -82.18
N ALA A 615 26.55 -79.65 -81.89
CA ALA A 615 27.98 -79.55 -82.11
C ALA A 615 28.31 -79.88 -83.57
N THR A 616 29.25 -79.17 -84.22
CA THR A 616 30.50 -79.76 -84.74
C THR A 616 31.48 -78.73 -85.30
N ARG A 617 32.76 -79.10 -85.14
CA ARG A 617 34.05 -78.47 -85.49
C ARG A 617 34.27 -78.19 -86.99
N ALA A 618 35.17 -77.24 -87.26
CA ALA A 618 36.48 -77.50 -87.88
C ALA A 618 37.50 -76.49 -87.33
#